data_AF-A0A162N776-F1
#
_entry.id   AF-A0A162N776-F1
#
_cell.length_a   1.000
_cell.length_b   1.000
_cell.length_c   1.000
_cell.angle_alpha   90.00
_cell.angle_beta   90.00
_cell.angle_gamma   90.00
#
_symmetry.space_group_name_H-M   'P 1'
#
loop_
_entity.id
_entity.type
_entity.pdbx_description
1 polymer ?
#
loop_
_entity_poly.entity_id
_entity_poly.type
_entity_poly.pdbx_seq_one_letter_code
_entity_poly.pdbx_strand_id
1 'polypeptide(L)'
;MNMIRQNRWIALLIGVILVCFSAISFMMQVKQDKDEGKTYRQFTIKDTEEYMFKPMLAVSFEDKETFYSSISKDKKSLLTDTKDLEVDSTLMNKSVKTDEVTEIKAVTEVTEKSEDMHEVNMVNTQLIPPNVIFFTRTQMLSQNEQEQSTWQYAVTDKELLMLRKIVMAEAEGEPYEGKIAVTNVVLNRLRSANFPNTIDKVIHQKYQFSPVANGRFDRVVPNEDAIHAVNEALNGRKEVSDDTYYFLSLQLADDLTVHHTRTFSRTIGNHSFYK
;
A
#
# COMPACT_ATOMS: atom_id res chain seq x y z
N MET A 1 0.32 -26.07 61.68
CA MET A 1 0.74 -27.19 60.81
C MET A 1 -0.42 -28.08 60.31
N ASN A 2 -1.66 -27.97 60.82
CA ASN A 2 -2.73 -28.93 60.51
C ASN A 2 -3.42 -28.76 59.13
N MET A 3 -3.42 -27.55 58.56
CA MET A 3 -4.14 -27.22 57.31
C MET A 3 -3.69 -28.06 56.10
N ILE A 4 -2.39 -28.40 56.01
CA ILE A 4 -1.83 -29.20 54.91
C ILE A 4 -2.31 -30.67 54.98
N ARG A 5 -2.68 -31.18 56.16
CA ARG A 5 -2.95 -32.61 56.39
C ARG A 5 -4.38 -33.05 56.05
N GLN A 6 -5.31 -32.11 55.82
CA GLN A 6 -6.70 -32.44 55.44
C GLN A 6 -6.90 -32.43 53.91
N ASN A 7 -6.32 -31.47 53.20
CA ASN A 7 -6.55 -31.30 51.76
C ASN A 7 -5.34 -31.75 50.93
N ARG A 8 -5.32 -33.02 50.50
CA ARG A 8 -4.24 -33.59 49.66
C ARG A 8 -3.98 -32.77 48.37
N TRP A 9 -5.02 -32.14 47.81
CA TRP A 9 -4.93 -31.24 46.66
C TRP A 9 -4.08 -29.98 46.92
N ILE A 10 -4.05 -29.46 48.14
CA ILE A 10 -3.25 -28.27 48.49
C ILE A 10 -1.75 -28.62 48.45
N ALA A 11 -1.36 -29.81 48.88
CA ALA A 11 0.03 -30.25 48.79
C ALA A 11 0.50 -30.38 47.32
N LEU A 12 -0.37 -30.86 46.42
CA LEU A 12 -0.08 -30.92 44.98
C LEU A 12 0.03 -29.52 44.36
N LEU A 13 -0.90 -28.60 44.68
CA LEU A 13 -0.84 -27.21 44.21
C LEU A 13 0.44 -26.49 44.67
N ILE A 14 0.83 -26.63 45.94
CA ILE A 14 2.07 -26.06 46.45
C ILE A 14 3.29 -26.65 45.71
N GLY A 15 3.29 -27.96 45.44
CA GLY A 15 4.34 -28.61 44.66
C GLY A 15 4.48 -28.04 43.24
N VAL A 16 3.37 -27.89 42.51
CA VAL A 16 3.37 -27.29 41.16
C VAL A 16 3.85 -25.84 41.21
N ILE A 17 3.37 -25.04 42.16
CA ILE A 17 3.80 -23.64 42.33
C ILE A 17 5.32 -23.55 42.56
N LEU A 18 5.89 -24.39 43.43
CA LEU A 18 7.33 -24.40 43.70
C LEU A 18 8.17 -24.79 42.47
N VAL A 19 7.70 -25.72 41.64
CA VAL A 19 8.35 -26.08 40.36
C VAL A 19 8.27 -24.92 39.35
N CYS A 20 7.15 -24.21 39.28
CA CYS A 20 7.03 -23.02 38.43
C CYS A 20 7.96 -21.89 38.91
N PHE A 21 8.08 -21.66 40.23
CA PHE A 21 9.00 -20.66 40.78
C PHE A 21 10.47 -20.98 40.46
N SER A 22 10.92 -22.22 40.61
CA SER A 22 12.31 -22.58 40.29
C SER A 22 12.64 -22.42 38.80
N ALA A 23 11.69 -22.75 37.90
CA ALA A 23 11.84 -22.50 36.47
C ALA A 23 11.92 -21.00 36.13
N ILE A 24 11.15 -20.15 36.81
CA ILE A 24 11.19 -18.69 36.64
C ILE A 24 12.53 -18.12 37.15
N SER A 25 13.02 -18.56 38.32
CA SER A 25 14.33 -18.16 38.84
C SER A 25 15.47 -18.55 37.89
N PHE A 26 15.46 -19.78 37.36
CA PHE A 26 16.44 -20.25 36.38
C PHE A 26 16.41 -19.41 35.09
N MET A 27 15.22 -19.08 34.57
CA MET A 27 15.07 -18.19 33.40
C MET A 27 15.57 -16.76 33.67
N MET A 28 15.46 -16.25 34.90
CA MET A 28 16.05 -14.96 35.27
C MET A 28 17.57 -15.00 35.32
N GLN A 29 18.18 -16.07 35.86
CA GLN A 29 19.64 -16.24 35.84
C GLN A 29 20.19 -16.35 34.40
N VAL A 30 19.53 -17.15 33.55
CA VAL A 30 19.88 -17.29 32.12
C VAL A 30 19.70 -15.98 31.32
N LYS A 31 18.91 -15.02 31.84
CA LYS A 31 18.87 -13.66 31.30
C LYS A 31 20.02 -12.80 31.83
N GLN A 32 20.31 -12.87 33.13
CA GLN A 32 21.38 -12.09 33.75
C GLN A 32 22.76 -12.43 33.15
N ASP A 33 23.08 -13.71 32.93
CA ASP A 33 24.31 -14.14 32.22
C ASP A 33 24.44 -13.53 30.81
N LYS A 34 23.32 -13.26 30.13
CA LYS A 34 23.28 -12.68 28.77
C LYS A 34 23.39 -11.16 28.74
N ASP A 35 23.01 -10.50 29.82
CA ASP A 35 23.11 -9.04 29.97
C ASP A 35 24.48 -8.65 30.56
N GLU A 36 25.05 -9.44 31.49
CA GLU A 36 26.42 -9.25 32.00
C GLU A 36 27.50 -9.50 30.93
N GLY A 37 27.22 -10.35 29.93
CA GLY A 37 28.07 -10.56 28.75
C GLY A 37 28.19 -9.36 27.79
N LYS A 38 27.58 -8.21 28.07
CA LYS A 38 27.62 -7.00 27.23
C LYS A 38 28.24 -5.80 27.95
N THR A 39 29.56 -5.85 28.14
CA THR A 39 30.33 -4.67 28.54
C THR A 39 30.31 -3.61 27.43
N TYR A 40 29.39 -2.65 27.53
CA TYR A 40 29.44 -1.43 26.74
C TYR A 40 30.73 -0.67 27.09
N ARG A 41 31.64 -0.51 26.14
CA ARG A 41 32.78 0.40 26.31
C ARG A 41 32.25 1.82 26.44
N GLN A 42 32.41 2.41 27.61
CA GLN A 42 32.14 3.82 27.87
C GLN A 42 33.14 4.67 27.07
N PHE A 43 32.74 5.10 25.88
CA PHE A 43 33.51 6.04 25.07
C PHE A 43 33.18 7.46 25.52
N THR A 44 34.16 8.12 26.14
CA THR A 44 34.09 9.52 26.54
C THR A 44 33.93 10.41 25.30
N ILE A 45 33.17 11.50 25.39
CA ILE A 45 32.98 12.45 24.28
C ILE A 45 34.25 13.29 24.08
N LYS A 46 35.21 12.71 23.37
CA LYS A 46 36.28 13.32 22.59
C LYS A 46 36.49 12.45 21.34
N ASP A 47 37.25 12.96 20.37
CA ASP A 47 37.66 12.24 19.15
C ASP A 47 36.53 11.96 18.14
N THR A 48 35.73 12.98 17.81
CA THR A 48 34.80 12.99 16.65
C THR A 48 35.08 14.14 15.69
N GLU A 49 36.35 14.46 15.41
CA GLU A 49 36.77 15.54 14.50
C GLU A 49 37.87 15.14 13.49
N GLU A 50 37.84 13.92 12.91
CA GLU A 50 38.79 13.57 11.82
C GLU A 50 38.22 12.81 10.59
N TYR A 51 36.93 12.45 10.56
CA TYR A 51 36.33 11.70 9.44
C TYR A 51 35.00 12.27 8.92
N MET A 52 34.94 13.59 8.71
CA MET A 52 33.81 14.23 8.01
C MET A 52 34.16 15.41 7.09
N PHE A 53 35.44 15.70 6.83
CA PHE A 53 35.83 16.78 5.90
C PHE A 53 37.04 16.42 5.01
N LYS A 54 36.75 16.08 3.75
CA LYS A 54 37.67 16.29 2.62
C LYS A 54 36.87 16.86 1.44
N PRO A 55 37.11 18.11 1.02
CA PRO A 55 36.34 18.74 -0.04
C PRO A 55 36.78 18.23 -1.43
N MET A 56 35.81 17.84 -2.25
CA MET A 56 36.04 17.59 -3.69
C MET A 56 35.81 18.89 -4.46
N LEU A 57 36.89 19.64 -4.69
CA LEU A 57 36.94 20.61 -5.80
C LEU A 57 36.88 19.82 -7.13
N ALA A 58 36.25 20.31 -8.19
CA ALA A 58 35.27 21.41 -8.27
C ALA A 58 34.44 21.24 -9.55
N VAL A 59 33.15 21.61 -9.49
CA VAL A 59 32.31 21.91 -10.66
C VAL A 59 31.56 23.21 -10.34
N SER A 60 31.40 24.09 -11.33
CA SER A 60 31.00 25.48 -11.16
C SER A 60 29.55 25.69 -10.74
N PHE A 61 29.31 26.81 -10.05
CA PHE A 61 28.00 27.27 -9.58
C PHE A 61 27.25 28.01 -10.69
N GLU A 62 26.60 27.27 -11.59
CA GLU A 62 25.58 27.80 -12.51
C GLU A 62 24.51 26.68 -12.75
N ASP A 63 23.48 26.94 -13.57
CA ASP A 63 22.46 25.96 -13.99
C ASP A 63 21.62 25.27 -12.88
N LYS A 64 20.92 26.08 -12.06
CA LYS A 64 19.69 25.63 -11.36
C LYS A 64 18.39 26.33 -11.77
N GLU A 65 18.46 27.48 -12.45
CA GLU A 65 17.31 28.17 -13.05
C GLU A 65 16.80 27.51 -14.35
N THR A 66 17.68 26.79 -15.04
CA THR A 66 17.43 26.17 -16.36
C THR A 66 16.58 24.89 -16.30
N PHE A 67 16.46 24.23 -15.15
CA PHE A 67 15.64 23.02 -14.99
C PHE A 67 14.17 23.31 -14.63
N TYR A 68 13.91 24.27 -13.75
CA TYR A 68 12.52 24.64 -13.39
C TYR A 68 11.84 25.50 -14.47
N SER A 69 12.62 26.22 -15.30
CA SER A 69 12.07 27.07 -16.37
C SER A 69 11.81 26.34 -17.71
N SER A 70 12.15 25.05 -17.85
CA SER A 70 11.84 24.23 -19.03
C SER A 70 10.42 23.66 -18.97
N ILE A 71 10.04 23.06 -17.82
CA ILE A 71 8.69 22.51 -17.57
C ILE A 71 7.58 23.58 -17.69
N SER A 72 7.92 24.87 -17.58
CA SER A 72 6.99 26.00 -17.68
C SER A 72 6.76 26.54 -19.12
N LYS A 73 7.48 26.07 -20.16
CA LYS A 73 7.47 26.73 -21.49
C LYS A 73 6.61 26.04 -22.56
N ASP A 74 6.42 24.73 -22.49
CA ASP A 74 5.70 23.96 -23.53
C ASP A 74 4.17 24.11 -23.53
N LYS A 75 3.65 25.17 -22.89
CA LYS A 75 2.22 25.55 -22.95
C LYS A 75 1.98 26.94 -23.57
N LYS A 76 3.00 27.51 -24.27
CA LYS A 76 2.91 28.84 -24.88
C LYS A 76 3.63 28.98 -26.24
N SER A 77 3.45 27.98 -27.11
CA SER A 77 4.03 27.94 -28.47
C SER A 77 3.02 27.57 -29.57
N LEU A 78 1.74 27.96 -29.41
CA LEU A 78 0.71 27.74 -30.42
C LEU A 78 -0.32 28.90 -30.52
N LEU A 79 0.19 30.13 -30.62
CA LEU A 79 -0.54 31.37 -30.95
C LEU A 79 0.47 32.41 -31.46
N THR A 80 0.07 33.26 -32.42
CA THR A 80 0.83 34.39 -33.02
C THR A 80 2.17 33.98 -33.69
N ASP A 81 2.46 34.21 -34.98
CA ASP A 81 1.90 35.17 -35.95
C ASP A 81 1.99 34.68 -37.41
N THR A 82 1.02 35.10 -38.24
CA THR A 82 1.25 35.78 -39.53
C THR A 82 -0.08 36.37 -40.02
N LYS A 83 -0.09 37.67 -40.34
CA LYS A 83 -1.13 38.34 -41.12
C LYS A 83 -0.49 38.95 -42.38
N ASP A 84 -1.31 39.57 -43.22
CA ASP A 84 -0.94 40.49 -44.29
C ASP A 84 -0.37 39.87 -45.59
N LEU A 85 -1.24 39.15 -46.30
CA LEU A 85 -1.35 39.21 -47.76
C LEU A 85 -2.85 39.35 -48.12
N GLU A 86 -3.19 40.39 -48.89
CA GLU A 86 -4.57 40.72 -49.31
C GLU A 86 -4.91 40.12 -50.70
N VAL A 87 -6.10 40.46 -51.23
CA VAL A 87 -6.63 40.16 -52.60
C VAL A 87 -7.19 38.73 -52.75
N ASP A 88 -8.42 38.46 -53.21
CA ASP A 88 -9.56 39.29 -53.68
C ASP A 88 -10.91 38.67 -53.23
N SER A 89 -12.04 39.39 -53.35
CA SER A 89 -13.37 38.92 -52.91
C SER A 89 -14.51 39.20 -53.91
N THR A 90 -14.72 38.33 -54.89
CA THR A 90 -15.91 38.41 -55.78
C THR A 90 -16.46 37.04 -56.23
N LEU A 91 -17.80 36.96 -56.38
CA LEU A 91 -18.62 35.86 -56.95
C LEU A 91 -18.76 34.60 -56.04
N MET A 92 -19.93 33.95 -55.92
CA MET A 92 -21.20 34.07 -56.67
C MET A 92 -22.42 33.73 -55.79
N ASN A 93 -23.62 34.22 -56.12
CA ASN A 93 -24.81 34.24 -55.24
C ASN A 93 -26.10 33.75 -55.94
N LYS A 94 -26.87 32.82 -55.35
CA LYS A 94 -28.26 32.37 -55.71
C LYS A 94 -28.70 31.21 -54.79
N SER A 95 -29.94 31.06 -54.27
CA SER A 95 -31.14 31.91 -54.12
C SER A 95 -32.01 31.34 -52.95
N VAL A 96 -32.60 32.14 -52.03
CA VAL A 96 -34.03 32.58 -51.97
C VAL A 96 -35.05 31.41 -51.99
N LYS A 97 -36.05 31.18 -51.10
CA LYS A 97 -36.84 31.91 -50.03
C LYS A 97 -36.97 30.95 -48.78
N THR A 98 -37.56 31.13 -47.57
CA THR A 98 -38.54 32.01 -46.87
C THR A 98 -40.04 31.85 -47.24
N ASP A 99 -41.11 32.00 -46.43
CA ASP A 99 -41.39 32.65 -45.12
C ASP A 99 -42.53 31.92 -44.33
N GLU A 100 -42.54 32.05 -42.98
CA GLU A 100 -43.69 32.28 -42.05
C GLU A 100 -44.87 31.26 -41.82
N VAL A 101 -45.59 31.45 -40.68
CA VAL A 101 -46.99 31.06 -40.30
C VAL A 101 -47.31 29.78 -39.45
N THR A 102 -47.55 30.02 -38.15
CA THR A 102 -48.48 29.44 -37.11
C THR A 102 -48.98 27.97 -37.05
N GLU A 103 -48.74 27.36 -35.87
CA GLU A 103 -49.68 26.72 -34.91
C GLU A 103 -50.82 25.75 -35.35
N ILE A 104 -50.53 24.43 -35.26
CA ILE A 104 -51.48 23.33 -34.92
C ILE A 104 -50.70 22.22 -34.14
N LYS A 105 -51.10 21.51 -33.05
CA LYS A 105 -52.02 21.71 -31.89
C LYS A 105 -53.03 20.56 -31.65
N ALA A 106 -52.82 19.78 -30.56
CA ALA A 106 -53.66 18.69 -29.99
C ALA A 106 -53.85 17.41 -30.86
N VAL A 107 -53.96 16.14 -30.39
CA VAL A 107 -53.71 15.35 -29.14
C VAL A 107 -53.65 13.85 -29.58
N THR A 108 -53.27 12.79 -28.83
CA THR A 108 -52.88 12.48 -27.43
C THR A 108 -51.40 12.08 -27.33
N GLU A 109 -50.71 11.74 -26.22
CA GLU A 109 -50.99 11.24 -24.84
C GLU A 109 -51.06 9.70 -24.63
N VAL A 110 -49.87 9.09 -24.52
CA VAL A 110 -49.46 8.04 -23.53
C VAL A 110 -47.93 8.24 -23.38
N THR A 111 -47.31 8.66 -22.26
CA THR A 111 -47.12 8.03 -20.94
C THR A 111 -46.69 6.55 -21.01
N GLU A 112 -45.66 6.07 -20.29
CA GLU A 112 -44.69 6.74 -19.39
C GLU A 112 -43.47 5.81 -19.16
N LYS A 113 -42.23 6.33 -19.24
CA LYS A 113 -41.20 6.16 -18.20
C LYS A 113 -39.88 6.92 -18.45
N SER A 114 -39.52 7.78 -17.51
CA SER A 114 -38.14 8.07 -17.07
C SER A 114 -37.56 6.84 -16.35
N GLU A 115 -36.29 6.73 -15.94
CA GLU A 115 -35.17 7.63 -15.63
C GLU A 115 -33.89 7.03 -16.28
N ASP A 116 -32.73 7.64 -16.46
CA ASP A 116 -32.11 8.96 -16.30
C ASP A 116 -30.65 8.68 -16.72
N MET A 117 -30.10 9.41 -17.69
CA MET A 117 -28.78 9.11 -18.25
C MET A 117 -27.68 9.78 -17.40
N HIS A 118 -27.44 9.25 -16.21
CA HIS A 118 -26.45 9.81 -15.28
C HIS A 118 -25.05 9.89 -15.89
N GLU A 119 -24.59 11.13 -16.07
CA GLU A 119 -23.29 11.50 -16.60
C GLU A 119 -22.17 11.15 -15.59
N VAL A 120 -21.67 9.91 -15.63
CA VAL A 120 -20.48 9.54 -14.86
C VAL A 120 -19.22 10.02 -15.60
N ASN A 121 -19.06 11.34 -15.65
CA ASN A 121 -17.80 11.98 -15.99
C ASN A 121 -16.79 11.70 -14.87
N MET A 122 -16.07 10.57 -14.96
CA MET A 122 -15.10 10.15 -13.94
C MET A 122 -13.91 11.12 -13.91
N VAL A 123 -14.03 12.16 -13.08
CA VAL A 123 -12.93 13.03 -12.70
C VAL A 123 -11.80 12.16 -12.15
N ASN A 124 -10.64 12.20 -12.80
CA ASN A 124 -9.43 11.48 -12.40
C ASN A 124 -8.97 11.95 -11.00
N THR A 125 -9.56 11.33 -9.98
CA THR A 125 -9.33 11.62 -8.57
C THR A 125 -8.47 10.48 -8.04
N GLN A 126 -7.17 10.56 -8.34
CA GLN A 126 -6.15 9.66 -7.81
C GLN A 126 -6.33 9.54 -6.29
N LEU A 127 -6.89 8.40 -5.85
CA LEU A 127 -7.35 8.23 -4.47
C LEU A 127 -6.20 8.49 -3.50
N ILE A 128 -6.39 9.45 -2.60
CA ILE A 128 -5.39 9.82 -1.61
C ILE A 128 -5.32 8.67 -0.58
N PRO A 129 -4.16 8.06 -0.33
CA PRO A 129 -4.04 7.02 0.67
C PRO A 129 -4.16 7.65 2.08
N PRO A 130 -4.86 7.00 3.03
CA PRO A 130 -4.95 7.51 4.38
C PRO A 130 -3.63 7.32 5.14
N ASN A 131 -3.21 8.35 5.88
CA ASN A 131 -2.01 8.31 6.72
C ASN A 131 -2.16 7.37 7.93
N VAL A 132 -3.40 6.98 8.29
CA VAL A 132 -3.71 6.02 9.35
C VAL A 132 -4.71 5.00 8.84
N ILE A 133 -4.40 3.72 9.05
CA ILE A 133 -5.29 2.59 8.73
C ILE A 133 -5.77 1.91 10.01
N PHE A 134 -6.99 1.36 9.95
CA PHE A 134 -7.76 0.92 11.10
C PHE A 134 -8.02 -0.59 11.07
N PHE A 135 -7.95 -1.23 12.24
CA PHE A 135 -8.06 -2.67 12.35
C PHE A 135 -8.89 -3.10 13.57
N THR A 136 -9.63 -4.19 13.40
CA THR A 136 -10.00 -5.08 14.52
C THR A 136 -9.02 -6.24 14.61
N ARG A 137 -9.17 -7.11 15.61
CA ARG A 137 -8.44 -8.40 15.67
C ARG A 137 -8.67 -9.29 14.44
N THR A 138 -9.78 -9.14 13.72
CA THR A 138 -10.19 -10.06 12.63
C THR A 138 -10.28 -9.42 11.25
N GLN A 139 -10.33 -8.08 11.12
CA GLN A 139 -10.43 -7.42 9.82
C GLN A 139 -9.71 -6.06 9.78
N MET A 140 -9.33 -5.64 8.57
CA MET A 140 -9.13 -4.22 8.25
C MET A 140 -10.47 -3.52 8.10
N LEU A 141 -10.55 -2.29 8.60
CA LEU A 141 -11.72 -1.41 8.59
C LEU A 141 -11.56 -0.28 7.56
N SER A 142 -12.66 0.22 7.01
CA SER A 142 -12.65 1.43 6.18
C SER A 142 -12.61 2.70 7.05
N GLN A 143 -12.27 3.86 6.45
CA GLN A 143 -12.02 5.11 7.18
C GLN A 143 -13.24 5.60 7.99
N ASN A 144 -14.46 5.35 7.51
CA ASN A 144 -15.71 5.64 8.21
C ASN A 144 -16.02 4.69 9.38
N GLU A 145 -15.27 3.61 9.57
CA GLU A 145 -15.44 2.64 10.66
C GLU A 145 -14.42 2.86 11.80
N GLN A 146 -13.67 3.97 11.80
CA GLN A 146 -12.60 4.25 12.76
C GLN A 146 -13.00 4.03 14.24
N GLU A 147 -14.23 4.35 14.63
CA GLU A 147 -14.74 4.17 16.00
C GLU A 147 -14.76 2.70 16.46
N GLN A 148 -14.79 1.75 15.52
CA GLN A 148 -14.75 0.30 15.80
C GLN A 148 -13.31 -0.24 15.93
N SER A 149 -12.28 0.60 15.73
CA SER A 149 -10.89 0.15 15.69
C SER A 149 -10.36 -0.26 17.07
N THR A 150 -9.86 -1.50 17.17
CA THR A 150 -9.10 -1.95 18.35
C THR A 150 -7.60 -1.64 18.23
N TRP A 151 -7.15 -1.35 17.01
CA TRP A 151 -5.77 -0.99 16.70
C TRP A 151 -5.72 -0.05 15.48
N GLN A 152 -4.72 0.82 15.46
CA GLN A 152 -4.51 1.83 14.43
C GLN A 152 -3.03 1.82 14.03
N TYR A 153 -2.74 1.98 12.75
CA TYR A 153 -1.37 2.00 12.24
C TYR A 153 -1.13 3.26 11.39
N ALA A 154 -0.17 4.09 11.80
CA ALA A 154 0.27 5.23 10.99
C ALA A 154 1.22 4.73 9.89
N VAL A 155 0.84 4.93 8.64
CA VAL A 155 1.65 4.54 7.47
C VAL A 155 2.57 5.71 7.12
N THR A 156 3.88 5.52 7.23
CA THR A 156 4.85 6.55 6.84
C THR A 156 5.01 6.63 5.31
N ASP A 157 5.45 7.79 4.79
CA ASP A 157 5.76 7.94 3.35
C ASP A 157 6.76 6.89 2.85
N LYS A 158 7.72 6.51 3.71
CA LYS A 158 8.66 5.41 3.45
C LYS A 158 7.90 4.10 3.23
N GLU A 159 7.00 3.73 4.13
CA GLU A 159 6.24 2.47 4.05
C GLU A 159 5.22 2.47 2.91
N LEU A 160 4.60 3.61 2.61
CA LEU A 160 3.75 3.79 1.44
C LEU A 160 4.54 3.56 0.13
N LEU A 161 5.76 4.09 0.04
CA LEU A 161 6.67 3.80 -1.07
C LEU A 161 7.09 2.32 -1.09
N MET A 162 7.37 1.71 0.07
CA MET A 162 7.70 0.28 0.15
C MET A 162 6.54 -0.62 -0.29
N LEU A 163 5.29 -0.31 0.09
CA LEU A 163 4.09 -1.01 -0.40
C LEU A 163 4.00 -0.94 -1.93
N ARG A 164 4.08 0.28 -2.49
CA ARG A 164 4.03 0.49 -3.95
C ARG A 164 5.16 -0.24 -4.68
N LYS A 165 6.37 -0.27 -4.11
CA LYS A 165 7.52 -0.98 -4.67
C LYS A 165 7.40 -2.50 -4.58
N ILE A 166 6.91 -3.06 -3.47
CA ILE A 166 6.75 -4.53 -3.37
C ILE A 166 5.59 -5.03 -4.25
N VAL A 167 4.49 -4.27 -4.33
CA VAL A 167 3.35 -4.60 -5.20
C VAL A 167 3.76 -4.53 -6.68
N MET A 168 4.52 -3.51 -7.10
CA MET A 168 5.11 -3.49 -8.44
C MET A 168 6.06 -4.68 -8.66
N ALA A 169 6.92 -5.01 -7.70
CA ALA A 169 7.91 -6.07 -7.89
C ALA A 169 7.36 -7.51 -7.86
N GLU A 170 6.20 -7.75 -7.24
CA GLU A 170 5.52 -9.05 -7.22
C GLU A 170 4.39 -9.16 -8.26
N ALA A 171 3.70 -8.06 -8.58
CA ALA A 171 2.49 -8.05 -9.41
C ALA A 171 2.59 -7.18 -10.69
N GLU A 172 3.79 -6.85 -11.15
CA GLU A 172 4.03 -6.36 -12.51
C GLU A 172 3.63 -7.44 -13.55
N GLY A 173 2.68 -7.11 -14.42
CA GLY A 173 2.06 -8.04 -15.39
C GLY A 173 0.76 -8.67 -14.91
N GLU A 174 0.44 -8.63 -13.61
CA GLU A 174 -0.82 -9.14 -13.06
C GLU A 174 -2.00 -8.17 -13.30
N PRO A 175 -3.25 -8.66 -13.33
CA PRO A 175 -4.44 -7.79 -13.36
C PRO A 175 -4.51 -6.86 -12.15
N TYR A 176 -5.29 -5.79 -12.25
CA TYR A 176 -5.38 -4.75 -11.22
C TYR A 176 -5.82 -5.31 -9.85
N GLU A 177 -6.77 -6.25 -9.87
CA GLU A 177 -7.24 -7.00 -8.70
C GLU A 177 -6.11 -7.80 -8.03
N GLY A 178 -5.15 -8.30 -8.82
CA GLY A 178 -3.97 -9.01 -8.32
C GLY A 178 -3.03 -8.09 -7.54
N LYS A 179 -2.85 -6.84 -8.00
CA LYS A 179 -2.06 -5.80 -7.32
C LYS A 179 -2.70 -5.42 -5.98
N ILE A 180 -4.02 -5.26 -5.96
CA ILE A 180 -4.80 -5.01 -4.72
C ILE A 180 -4.69 -6.23 -3.78
N ALA A 181 -4.85 -7.46 -4.27
CA ALA A 181 -4.77 -8.67 -3.47
C ALA A 181 -3.40 -8.90 -2.82
N VAL A 182 -2.29 -8.63 -3.52
CA VAL A 182 -0.94 -8.63 -2.92
C VAL A 182 -0.82 -7.57 -1.83
N THR A 183 -1.41 -6.39 -2.02
CA THR A 183 -1.47 -5.35 -0.96
C THR A 183 -2.28 -5.83 0.24
N ASN A 184 -3.45 -6.45 0.01
CA ASN A 184 -4.27 -7.01 1.09
C ASN A 184 -3.50 -8.07 1.89
N VAL A 185 -2.68 -8.92 1.25
CA VAL A 185 -1.84 -9.90 1.96
C VAL A 185 -0.83 -9.21 2.89
N VAL A 186 -0.21 -8.09 2.50
CA VAL A 186 0.68 -7.33 3.40
C VAL A 186 -0.09 -6.76 4.59
N LEU A 187 -1.29 -6.20 4.36
CA LEU A 187 -2.13 -5.59 5.41
C LEU A 187 -2.74 -6.63 6.35
N ASN A 188 -3.13 -7.81 5.84
CA ASN A 188 -3.58 -8.95 6.62
C ASN A 188 -2.48 -9.48 7.55
N ARG A 189 -1.23 -9.55 7.06
CA ARG A 189 -0.07 -9.89 7.88
C ARG A 189 0.18 -8.84 8.96
N LEU A 190 0.21 -7.56 8.59
CA LEU A 190 0.46 -6.44 9.49
C LEU A 190 -0.43 -6.47 10.76
N ARG A 191 -1.71 -6.83 10.60
CA ARG A 191 -2.70 -6.94 11.70
C ARG A 191 -2.75 -8.29 12.42
N SER A 192 -2.03 -9.30 11.94
CA SER A 192 -2.15 -10.68 12.42
C SER A 192 -1.01 -11.04 13.36
N ALA A 193 -1.34 -11.49 14.56
CA ALA A 193 -0.38 -11.82 15.63
C ALA A 193 0.61 -12.96 15.29
N ASN A 194 0.43 -13.64 14.16
CA ASN A 194 1.34 -14.65 13.63
C ASN A 194 2.49 -14.05 12.79
N PHE A 195 2.48 -12.73 12.53
CA PHE A 195 3.39 -12.04 11.62
C PHE A 195 3.98 -10.76 12.27
N PRO A 196 4.99 -10.12 11.65
CA PRO A 196 5.55 -8.87 12.15
C PRO A 196 4.54 -7.71 12.14
N ASN A 197 4.54 -6.91 13.19
CA ASN A 197 3.59 -5.82 13.43
C ASN A 197 3.97 -4.46 12.78
N THR A 198 4.77 -4.47 11.71
CA THR A 198 5.16 -3.25 10.97
C THR A 198 5.39 -3.58 9.49
N ILE A 199 4.99 -2.70 8.57
CA ILE A 199 5.06 -2.93 7.10
C ILE A 199 6.49 -3.30 6.68
N ASP A 200 7.48 -2.56 7.18
CA ASP A 200 8.90 -2.79 6.91
C ASP A 200 9.32 -4.25 7.21
N LYS A 201 8.98 -4.77 8.39
CA LYS A 201 9.31 -6.15 8.79
C LYS A 201 8.48 -7.22 8.09
N VAL A 202 7.25 -6.91 7.64
CA VAL A 202 6.45 -7.82 6.82
C VAL A 202 7.09 -8.00 5.44
N ILE A 203 7.52 -6.89 4.82
CA ILE A 203 8.20 -6.90 3.51
C ILE A 203 9.58 -7.58 3.62
N HIS A 204 10.36 -7.27 4.66
CA HIS A 204 11.67 -7.90 4.88
C HIS A 204 11.60 -9.29 5.57
N GLN A 205 10.41 -9.92 5.67
CA GLN A 205 10.29 -11.27 6.23
C GLN A 205 11.02 -12.28 5.35
N LYS A 206 11.93 -13.06 5.94
CA LYS A 206 12.80 -14.00 5.21
C LYS A 206 12.00 -14.97 4.33
N TYR A 207 12.38 -15.04 3.05
CA TYR A 207 11.72 -15.84 2.00
C TYR A 207 10.27 -15.45 1.66
N GLN A 208 9.72 -14.36 2.23
CA GLN A 208 8.32 -14.02 1.96
C GLN A 208 8.11 -13.35 0.61
N PHE A 209 9.01 -12.45 0.23
CA PHE A 209 8.91 -11.70 -1.01
C PHE A 209 10.22 -11.85 -1.80
N SER A 210 10.16 -12.49 -2.96
CA SER A 210 11.36 -12.81 -3.74
C SER A 210 12.13 -11.57 -4.24
N PRO A 211 11.47 -10.43 -4.59
CA PRO A 211 12.14 -9.18 -4.97
C PRO A 211 13.10 -8.61 -3.94
N VAL A 212 12.89 -8.89 -2.66
CA VAL A 212 13.76 -8.40 -1.58
C VAL A 212 15.08 -9.17 -1.58
N ALA A 213 15.04 -10.49 -1.79
CA ALA A 213 16.23 -11.34 -1.84
C ALA A 213 17.03 -11.18 -3.15
N ASN A 214 16.36 -10.87 -4.27
CA ASN A 214 16.99 -10.68 -5.59
C ASN A 214 17.25 -9.19 -5.96
N GLY A 215 17.01 -8.27 -5.02
CA GLY A 215 17.21 -6.83 -5.19
C GLY A 215 16.31 -6.14 -6.22
N ARG A 216 15.25 -6.80 -6.74
CA ARG A 216 14.25 -6.15 -7.60
C ARG A 216 13.51 -5.06 -6.80
N PHE A 217 13.29 -5.29 -5.51
CA PHE A 217 12.68 -4.34 -4.60
C PHE A 217 13.44 -3.00 -4.55
N ASP A 218 14.77 -3.01 -4.50
CA ASP A 218 15.54 -1.76 -4.41
C ASP A 218 15.49 -0.95 -5.71
N ARG A 219 15.60 -1.62 -6.86
CA ARG A 219 15.71 -0.99 -8.19
C ARG A 219 14.37 -0.64 -8.87
N VAL A 220 13.24 -1.20 -8.42
CA VAL A 220 11.94 -0.97 -9.06
C VAL A 220 11.39 0.45 -8.80
N VAL A 221 10.71 1.00 -9.80
CA VAL A 221 9.89 2.22 -9.72
C VAL A 221 8.42 1.81 -9.89
N PRO A 222 7.51 2.16 -8.96
CA PRO A 222 6.09 1.85 -9.11
C PRO A 222 5.46 2.61 -10.27
N ASN A 223 4.62 1.94 -11.05
CA ASN A 223 3.76 2.57 -12.06
C ASN A 223 2.42 3.04 -11.45
N GLU A 224 1.60 3.73 -12.24
CA GLU A 224 0.30 4.26 -11.81
C GLU A 224 -0.63 3.16 -11.31
N ASP A 225 -0.73 2.04 -12.02
CA ASP A 225 -1.40 0.79 -11.60
C ASP A 225 -1.06 0.40 -10.15
N ALA A 226 0.22 0.25 -9.82
CA ALA A 226 0.67 -0.16 -8.49
C ALA A 226 0.46 0.94 -7.43
N ILE A 227 0.48 2.22 -7.83
CA ILE A 227 0.16 3.36 -6.97
C ILE A 227 -1.33 3.35 -6.60
N HIS A 228 -2.22 3.24 -7.59
CA HIS A 228 -3.67 3.26 -7.39
C HIS A 228 -4.15 2.01 -6.63
N ALA A 229 -3.66 0.82 -7.00
CA ALA A 229 -3.99 -0.44 -6.31
C ALA A 229 -3.63 -0.40 -4.81
N VAL A 230 -2.47 0.16 -4.46
CA VAL A 230 -2.07 0.35 -3.05
C VAL A 230 -2.96 1.38 -2.35
N ASN A 231 -3.28 2.50 -3.01
CA ASN A 231 -4.12 3.54 -2.40
C ASN A 231 -5.56 3.04 -2.16
N GLU A 232 -6.13 2.25 -3.08
CA GLU A 232 -7.44 1.60 -2.90
C GLU A 232 -7.42 0.57 -1.76
N ALA A 233 -6.40 -0.27 -1.69
CA ALA A 233 -6.25 -1.24 -0.61
C ALA A 233 -6.11 -0.56 0.76
N LEU A 234 -5.36 0.55 0.85
CA LEU A 234 -5.23 1.36 2.08
C LEU A 234 -6.53 2.08 2.46
N ASN A 235 -7.38 2.44 1.48
CA ASN A 235 -8.73 2.94 1.72
C ASN A 235 -9.76 1.83 2.05
N GLY A 236 -9.37 0.55 1.97
CA GLY A 236 -10.16 -0.60 2.41
C GLY A 236 -10.70 -1.51 1.31
N ARG A 237 -10.33 -1.32 0.02
CA ARG A 237 -10.71 -2.28 -1.04
C ARG A 237 -10.05 -3.64 -0.78
N LYS A 238 -10.83 -4.72 -0.85
CA LYS A 238 -10.38 -6.10 -0.64
C LYS A 238 -10.71 -6.97 -1.83
N GLU A 239 -9.69 -7.60 -2.40
CA GLU A 239 -9.83 -8.65 -3.41
C GLU A 239 -9.61 -10.05 -2.82
N VAL A 240 -9.03 -10.14 -1.63
CA VAL A 240 -8.94 -11.38 -0.84
C VAL A 240 -9.43 -11.15 0.59
N SER A 241 -9.93 -12.20 1.23
CA SER A 241 -10.46 -12.14 2.60
C SER A 241 -9.38 -11.80 3.63
N ASP A 242 -9.79 -11.21 4.76
CA ASP A 242 -8.87 -10.78 5.83
C ASP A 242 -8.04 -11.92 6.47
N ASP A 243 -8.40 -13.18 6.22
CA ASP A 243 -7.68 -14.39 6.64
C ASP A 243 -6.78 -15.00 5.54
N THR A 244 -6.61 -14.33 4.41
CA THR A 244 -5.68 -14.71 3.33
C THR A 244 -4.30 -14.11 3.61
N TYR A 245 -3.27 -14.95 3.79
CA TYR A 245 -1.93 -14.53 4.19
C TYR A 245 -0.81 -14.93 3.21
N TYR A 246 -1.07 -15.77 2.21
CA TYR A 246 -0.05 -16.25 1.28
C TYR A 246 -0.52 -16.17 -0.16
N PHE A 247 0.42 -16.07 -1.09
CA PHE A 247 0.19 -16.25 -2.52
C PHE A 247 1.43 -16.88 -3.16
N LEU A 248 1.25 -17.50 -4.33
CA LEU A 248 2.32 -17.96 -5.22
C LEU A 248 1.79 -18.13 -6.65
N SER A 249 2.69 -18.03 -7.64
CA SER A 249 2.41 -18.48 -9.00
C SER A 249 2.77 -19.96 -9.12
N LEU A 250 1.79 -20.80 -9.43
CA LEU A 250 1.98 -22.25 -9.58
C LEU A 250 2.81 -22.63 -10.82
N GLN A 251 3.13 -21.65 -11.69
CA GLN A 251 3.99 -21.82 -12.86
C GLN A 251 5.44 -21.38 -12.62
N LEU A 252 5.70 -20.56 -11.57
CA LEU A 252 6.99 -19.89 -11.36
C LEU A 252 7.62 -20.14 -9.97
N ALA A 253 6.88 -20.76 -9.04
CA ALA A 253 7.38 -21.01 -7.69
C ALA A 253 8.16 -22.32 -7.59
N ASP A 254 9.43 -22.23 -7.17
CA ASP A 254 10.27 -23.41 -6.85
C ASP A 254 9.77 -24.20 -5.63
N ASP A 255 9.02 -23.55 -4.72
CA ASP A 255 8.47 -24.16 -3.51
C ASP A 255 6.93 -24.12 -3.52
N LEU A 256 6.32 -25.31 -3.59
CA LEU A 256 4.86 -25.51 -3.53
C LEU A 256 4.34 -25.84 -2.12
N THR A 257 5.17 -25.71 -1.07
CA THR A 257 4.76 -25.99 0.32
C THR A 257 3.49 -25.24 0.73
N VAL A 258 3.32 -23.98 0.30
CA VAL A 258 2.08 -23.21 0.54
C VAL A 258 0.88 -23.88 -0.12
N HIS A 259 0.99 -24.25 -1.41
CA HIS A 259 -0.08 -24.92 -2.17
C HIS A 259 -0.51 -26.26 -1.54
N HIS A 260 0.44 -27.01 -0.95
CA HIS A 260 0.15 -28.31 -0.34
C HIS A 260 -0.27 -28.26 1.15
N THR A 261 -0.05 -27.15 1.87
CA THR A 261 -0.27 -27.07 3.34
C THR A 261 -1.24 -25.99 3.80
N ARG A 262 -1.68 -25.09 2.92
CA ARG A 262 -2.55 -23.95 3.25
C ARG A 262 -3.93 -24.07 2.60
N THR A 263 -4.92 -23.44 3.21
CA THR A 263 -6.30 -23.50 2.67
C THR A 263 -6.39 -22.57 1.48
N PHE A 264 -6.75 -23.09 0.30
CA PHE A 264 -6.96 -22.27 -0.90
C PHE A 264 -8.07 -21.23 -0.68
N SER A 265 -7.84 -20.01 -1.14
CA SER A 265 -8.76 -18.87 -1.03
C SER A 265 -9.38 -18.55 -2.39
N ARG A 266 -8.57 -18.12 -3.36
CA ARG A 266 -8.95 -17.93 -4.78
C ARG A 266 -7.70 -17.82 -5.67
N THR A 267 -7.89 -17.83 -6.99
CA THR A 267 -6.87 -17.43 -7.96
C THR A 267 -7.25 -16.06 -8.56
N ILE A 268 -6.26 -15.20 -8.77
CA ILE A 268 -6.38 -13.91 -9.47
C ILE A 268 -5.12 -13.75 -10.33
N GLY A 269 -5.29 -13.58 -11.65
CA GLY A 269 -4.17 -13.62 -12.58
C GLY A 269 -3.41 -14.96 -12.50
N ASN A 270 -2.08 -14.90 -12.42
CA ASN A 270 -1.24 -16.09 -12.26
C ASN A 270 -1.09 -16.50 -10.78
N HIS A 271 -1.53 -15.65 -9.84
CA HIS A 271 -1.41 -15.91 -8.40
C HIS A 271 -2.57 -16.71 -7.82
N SER A 272 -2.24 -17.80 -7.14
CA SER A 272 -3.16 -18.52 -6.25
C SER A 272 -2.91 -18.10 -4.80
N PHE A 273 -3.99 -17.75 -4.10
CA PHE A 273 -3.99 -17.15 -2.76
C PHE A 273 -4.48 -18.13 -1.69
N TYR A 274 -3.91 -18.07 -0.49
CA TYR A 274 -4.10 -19.06 0.57
C TYR A 274 -4.14 -18.48 1.98
N LYS A 275 -4.72 -19.26 2.91
CA LYS A 275 -4.92 -18.99 4.34
C LYS A 275 -4.00 -19.85 5.21
#